data_AF-A0A172TBN6-F1
#
_entry.id   AF-A0A172TBN6-F1
#
_cell.length_a   1.000
_cell.length_b   1.000
_cell.length_c   1.000
_cell.angle_alpha   90.00
_cell.angle_beta   90.00
_cell.angle_gamma   90.00
#
_symmetry.space_group_name_H-M   'P 1'
#
loop_
_entity.id
_entity.type
_entity.pdbx_description
1 polymer ?
#
loop_
_entity_poly.entity_id
_entity_poly.type
_entity_poly.pdbx_seq_one_letter_code
_entity_poly.pdbx_strand_id
1 'polypeptide(L)'
;MSSPLPVTVRRVLDPADPALPAFGRVQDESYYDPDTLMPPQMFPRLVTAERNRVLVAEDEHGQVLGGTVFHLMAGAGFTSFTGVARQAQGRGVGWALHAAKLEEVRAAGLAGIFADSVYAGRQDAEDREAEAKAGSSAVARRAALHAWGLRTVDIPYWQPVGGPNGGPLTDLDLLYQPLDGSDTVPLDLVTQTLQAYWKGWLGQKRAAQEAQALADRADGESLRLLPATETSSYWRERGESHDS
;
A
#
# COMPACT_ATOMS: atom_id res chain seq x y z
N MET A 1 -17.35 -20.47 -9.33
CA MET A 1 -17.07 -19.03 -9.20
C MET A 1 -18.18 -18.43 -8.37
N SER A 2 -17.89 -17.91 -7.18
CA SER A 2 -18.90 -17.28 -6.32
C SER A 2 -19.34 -15.95 -6.93
N SER A 3 -20.65 -15.66 -6.97
CA SER A 3 -21.13 -14.37 -7.47
C SER A 3 -20.56 -13.20 -6.66
N PRO A 4 -20.23 -12.07 -7.32
CA PRO A 4 -19.78 -10.87 -6.64
C PRO A 4 -20.81 -10.44 -5.59
N LEU A 5 -20.33 -9.93 -4.45
CA LEU A 5 -21.21 -9.32 -3.45
C LEU A 5 -21.75 -8.00 -3.99
N PRO A 6 -23.03 -7.68 -3.78
CA PRO A 6 -23.44 -6.29 -3.83
C PRO A 6 -22.68 -5.55 -2.72
N VAL A 7 -21.83 -4.60 -3.10
CA VAL A 7 -21.04 -3.80 -2.17
C VAL A 7 -21.22 -2.33 -2.47
N THR A 8 -21.39 -1.55 -1.41
CA THR A 8 -21.36 -0.09 -1.47
C THR A 8 -20.04 0.38 -0.87
N VAL A 9 -19.27 1.16 -1.62
CA VAL A 9 -18.07 1.80 -1.10
C VAL A 9 -18.38 3.24 -0.78
N ARG A 10 -18.05 3.69 0.43
CA ARG A 10 -18.22 5.07 0.86
C ARG A 10 -17.01 5.60 1.58
N ARG A 11 -16.80 6.90 1.47
CA ARG A 11 -15.84 7.64 2.30
C ARG A 11 -16.42 7.85 3.69
N VAL A 12 -15.61 7.56 4.71
CA VAL A 12 -15.93 7.90 6.09
C VAL A 12 -15.55 9.36 6.34
N LEU A 13 -16.51 10.15 6.82
CA LEU A 13 -16.35 11.59 7.07
C LEU A 13 -16.52 11.97 8.55
N ASP A 14 -17.21 11.13 9.33
CA ASP A 14 -17.40 11.33 10.76
C ASP A 14 -16.36 10.51 11.54
N PRO A 15 -15.53 11.14 12.40
CA PRO A 15 -14.61 10.39 13.27
C PRO A 15 -15.31 9.45 14.27
N ALA A 16 -16.62 9.60 14.50
CA ALA A 16 -17.42 8.73 15.34
C ALA A 16 -18.17 7.63 14.56
N ASP A 17 -17.95 7.51 13.24
CA ASP A 17 -18.63 6.53 12.40
C ASP A 17 -18.36 5.08 12.87
N PRO A 18 -19.41 4.26 13.13
CA PRO A 18 -19.24 2.89 13.61
C PRO A 18 -18.52 1.97 12.62
N ALA A 19 -18.37 2.36 11.36
CA ALA A 19 -17.57 1.62 10.40
C ALA A 19 -16.07 1.66 10.71
N LEU A 20 -15.57 2.68 11.43
CA LEU A 20 -14.16 2.76 11.81
C LEU A 20 -13.72 1.61 12.74
N PRO A 21 -14.38 1.36 13.89
CA PRO A 21 -14.04 0.20 14.72
C PRO A 21 -14.34 -1.13 14.02
N ALA A 22 -15.33 -1.19 13.12
CA ALA A 22 -15.58 -2.39 12.33
C ALA A 22 -14.45 -2.69 11.33
N PHE A 23 -13.94 -1.66 10.66
CA PHE A 23 -12.78 -1.78 9.80
C PHE A 23 -11.51 -2.10 10.59
N GLY A 24 -11.38 -1.57 11.82
CA GLY A 24 -10.29 -1.95 12.72
C GLY A 24 -10.20 -3.46 12.97
N ARG A 25 -11.34 -4.11 13.23
CA ARG A 25 -11.39 -5.58 13.37
C ARG A 25 -10.96 -6.29 12.10
N VAL A 26 -11.35 -5.78 10.93
CA VAL A 26 -10.90 -6.33 9.64
C VAL A 26 -9.38 -6.20 9.50
N GLN A 27 -8.78 -5.08 9.90
CA GLN A 27 -7.32 -4.92 9.90
C GLN A 27 -6.65 -5.96 10.80
N ASP A 28 -7.10 -6.08 12.05
CA ASP A 28 -6.53 -7.00 13.05
C ASP A 28 -6.62 -8.46 12.59
N GLU A 29 -7.71 -8.84 11.92
CA GLU A 29 -7.89 -10.21 11.39
C GLU A 29 -7.10 -10.47 10.10
N SER A 30 -6.75 -9.43 9.33
CA SER A 30 -6.18 -9.57 7.99
C SER A 30 -4.66 -9.38 7.95
N TYR A 31 -4.06 -8.79 8.98
CA TYR A 31 -2.63 -8.47 8.99
C TYR A 31 -1.90 -9.26 10.07
N TYR A 32 -0.80 -9.90 9.69
CA TYR A 32 -0.09 -10.84 10.56
C TYR A 32 0.83 -10.15 11.58
N ASP A 33 1.16 -8.87 11.37
CA ASP A 33 2.06 -8.10 12.22
C ASP A 33 1.46 -6.73 12.59
N PRO A 34 0.50 -6.68 13.53
CA PRO A 34 -0.24 -5.46 13.84
C PRO A 34 0.63 -4.30 14.32
N ASP A 35 1.84 -4.55 14.82
CA ASP A 35 2.75 -3.53 15.36
C ASP A 35 3.46 -2.72 14.25
N THR A 36 3.49 -3.22 13.01
CA THR A 36 4.05 -2.51 11.85
C THR A 36 3.01 -1.69 11.07
N LEU A 37 1.73 -1.77 11.46
CA LEU A 37 0.68 -0.92 10.91
C LEU A 37 0.31 0.22 11.85
N MET A 38 -0.26 1.28 11.25
CA MET A 38 -0.99 2.26 12.03
C MET A 38 -2.16 1.58 12.74
N PRO A 39 -2.28 1.72 14.06
CA PRO A 39 -3.24 0.95 14.80
C PRO A 39 -4.66 1.55 14.65
N PRO A 40 -5.73 0.74 14.66
CA PRO A 40 -7.08 1.18 14.26
C PRO A 40 -7.64 2.40 15.03
N GLN A 41 -7.24 2.58 16.29
CA GLN A 41 -7.61 3.75 17.10
C GLN A 41 -7.16 5.09 16.51
N MET A 42 -6.25 5.08 15.53
CA MET A 42 -5.82 6.27 14.82
C MET A 42 -6.77 6.68 13.69
N PHE A 43 -7.64 5.79 13.20
CA PHE A 43 -8.53 6.08 12.08
C PHE A 43 -9.40 7.34 12.27
N PRO A 44 -10.01 7.61 13.44
CA PRO A 44 -10.75 8.84 13.66
C PRO A 44 -9.92 10.11 13.39
N ARG A 45 -8.64 10.10 13.75
CA ARG A 45 -7.73 11.23 13.50
C ARG A 45 -7.38 11.39 12.01
N LEU A 46 -7.44 10.30 11.25
CA LEU A 46 -7.24 10.36 9.81
C LEU A 46 -8.45 10.94 9.11
N VAL A 47 -9.65 10.57 9.55
CA VAL A 47 -10.90 11.09 8.97
C VAL A 47 -10.98 12.61 9.08
N THR A 48 -10.47 13.20 10.16
CA THR A 48 -10.46 14.65 10.36
C THR A 48 -9.39 15.39 9.57
N ALA A 49 -8.37 14.69 9.05
CA ALA A 49 -7.30 15.32 8.28
C ALA A 49 -7.70 15.46 6.80
N GLU A 50 -7.68 16.69 6.29
CA GLU A 50 -8.20 17.05 4.96
C GLU A 50 -7.65 16.18 3.81
N ARG A 51 -6.38 15.78 3.88
CA ARG A 51 -5.71 15.02 2.82
C ARG A 51 -5.72 13.50 3.05
N ASN A 52 -6.27 13.04 4.15
CA ASN A 52 -6.38 11.61 4.44
C ASN A 52 -7.74 11.09 3.99
N ARG A 53 -7.78 9.81 3.65
CA ARG A 53 -8.99 9.13 3.20
C ARG A 53 -9.09 7.79 3.91
N VAL A 54 -10.29 7.53 4.43
CA VAL A 54 -10.70 6.20 4.88
C VAL A 54 -11.94 5.85 4.08
N LEU A 55 -11.86 4.79 3.30
CA LEU A 55 -13.01 4.22 2.58
C LEU A 55 -13.35 2.87 3.19
N VAL A 56 -14.64 2.59 3.31
CA VAL A 56 -15.16 1.29 3.75
C VAL A 56 -16.06 0.72 2.66
N ALA A 57 -16.01 -0.60 2.50
CA ALA A 57 -16.93 -1.35 1.67
C ALA A 57 -17.92 -2.08 2.59
N GLU A 58 -19.20 -1.85 2.38
CA GLU A 58 -20.30 -2.40 3.18
C GLU A 58 -21.23 -3.24 2.31
N ASP A 59 -21.86 -4.25 2.91
CA ASP A 59 -23.00 -4.94 2.29
C ASP A 59 -24.30 -4.14 2.45
N GLU A 60 -25.41 -4.71 1.96
CA GLU A 60 -26.75 -4.10 2.05
C GLU A 60 -27.29 -3.92 3.48
N HIS A 61 -26.67 -4.57 4.47
CA HIS A 61 -27.03 -4.48 5.88
C HIS A 61 -26.09 -3.53 6.65
N GLY A 62 -25.14 -2.88 5.98
CA GLY A 62 -24.15 -2.02 6.61
C GLY A 62 -23.01 -2.77 7.30
N GLN A 63 -22.85 -4.08 7.04
CA GLN A 63 -21.70 -4.83 7.55
C GLN A 63 -20.45 -4.43 6.77
N VAL A 64 -19.41 -3.98 7.47
CA VAL A 64 -18.11 -3.68 6.86
C VAL A 64 -17.43 -4.98 6.41
N LEU A 65 -17.17 -5.08 5.10
CA LEU A 65 -16.51 -6.19 4.42
C LEU A 65 -15.02 -5.92 4.13
N GLY A 66 -14.60 -4.67 4.24
CA GLY A 66 -13.23 -4.24 3.99
C GLY A 66 -13.09 -2.73 4.02
N GLY A 67 -11.85 -2.26 3.91
CA GLY A 67 -11.57 -0.83 3.85
C GLY A 67 -10.16 -0.53 3.35
N THR A 68 -9.92 0.75 3.08
CA THR A 68 -8.61 1.26 2.72
C THR A 68 -8.33 2.58 3.43
N VAL A 69 -7.07 2.77 3.79
CA VAL A 69 -6.51 4.03 4.26
C VAL A 69 -5.46 4.50 3.26
N PHE A 70 -5.61 5.73 2.79
CA PHE A 70 -4.62 6.35 1.91
C PHE A 70 -4.56 7.86 2.15
N HIS A 71 -3.48 8.44 1.67
CA HIS A 71 -3.19 9.86 1.84
C HIS A 71 -2.96 10.51 0.48
N LEU A 72 -3.57 11.67 0.26
CA LEU A 72 -3.40 12.47 -0.95
C LEU A 72 -2.24 13.44 -0.74
N MET A 73 -1.08 13.21 -1.36
CA MET A 73 0.07 14.12 -1.29
C MET A 73 0.02 15.16 -2.41
N ALA A 74 1.03 16.02 -2.50
CA ALA A 74 1.06 17.14 -3.46
C ALA A 74 1.08 16.69 -4.94
N GLY A 75 1.58 15.49 -5.26
CA GLY A 75 1.63 14.97 -6.63
C GLY A 75 0.99 13.60 -6.84
N ALA A 76 0.96 12.74 -5.82
CA ALA A 76 0.41 11.39 -5.90
C ALA A 76 -0.30 10.99 -4.60
N GLY A 77 -1.14 9.97 -4.66
CA GLY A 77 -1.64 9.29 -3.46
C GLY A 77 -0.60 8.31 -2.90
N PHE A 78 -0.72 7.93 -1.63
CA PHE A 78 -0.02 6.80 -1.04
C PHE A 78 -0.99 5.93 -0.24
N THR A 79 -1.08 4.64 -0.56
CA THR A 79 -1.92 3.67 0.15
C THR A 79 -1.15 3.12 1.35
N SER A 80 -1.64 3.39 2.55
CA SER A 80 -1.03 2.87 3.78
C SER A 80 -1.54 1.47 4.11
N PHE A 81 -2.83 1.22 3.88
CA PHE A 81 -3.43 -0.08 4.15
C PHE A 81 -4.66 -0.34 3.26
N THR A 82 -4.86 -1.60 2.88
CA THR A 82 -6.10 -2.10 2.29
C THR A 82 -6.35 -3.50 2.83
N GLY A 83 -7.50 -3.71 3.46
CA GLY A 83 -7.89 -4.99 4.06
C GLY A 83 -9.27 -5.42 3.59
N VAL A 84 -9.46 -6.73 3.42
CA VAL A 84 -10.73 -7.35 3.06
C VAL A 84 -10.97 -8.50 4.03
N ALA A 85 -12.13 -8.49 4.68
CA ALA A 85 -12.52 -9.53 5.62
C ALA A 85 -12.48 -10.90 4.94
N ARG A 86 -12.03 -11.93 5.67
CA ARG A 86 -11.79 -13.27 5.12
C ARG A 86 -13.00 -13.83 4.37
N GLN A 87 -14.20 -13.67 4.91
CA GLN A 87 -15.47 -14.12 4.30
C GLN A 87 -15.83 -13.38 2.99
N ALA A 88 -15.21 -12.24 2.73
CA ALA A 88 -15.47 -11.40 1.56
C ALA A 88 -14.34 -11.47 0.51
N GLN A 89 -13.26 -12.19 0.78
CA GLN A 89 -12.15 -12.38 -0.17
C GLN A 89 -12.62 -13.10 -1.44
N GLY A 90 -12.07 -12.70 -2.59
CA GLY A 90 -12.44 -13.25 -3.90
C GLY A 90 -13.83 -12.85 -4.40
N ARG A 91 -14.54 -11.95 -3.70
CA ARG A 91 -15.91 -11.51 -4.05
C ARG A 91 -16.00 -10.09 -4.64
N GLY A 92 -14.87 -9.52 -5.06
CA GLY A 92 -14.79 -8.21 -5.71
C GLY A 92 -14.62 -7.01 -4.77
N VAL A 93 -14.63 -7.19 -3.45
CA VAL A 93 -14.55 -6.10 -2.46
C VAL A 93 -13.27 -5.26 -2.62
N GLY A 94 -12.11 -5.90 -2.73
CA GLY A 94 -10.83 -5.19 -2.91
C GLY A 94 -10.79 -4.39 -4.22
N TRP A 95 -11.38 -4.91 -5.29
CA TRP A 95 -11.49 -4.18 -6.56
C TRP A 95 -12.39 -2.95 -6.43
N ALA A 96 -13.54 -3.08 -5.75
CA ALA A 96 -14.45 -1.95 -5.52
C ALA A 96 -13.80 -0.84 -4.68
N LEU A 97 -13.08 -1.21 -3.61
CA LEU A 97 -12.30 -0.27 -2.80
C LEU A 97 -11.23 0.42 -3.64
N HIS A 98 -10.52 -0.34 -4.48
CA HIS A 98 -9.48 0.20 -5.33
C HIS A 98 -10.04 1.18 -6.38
N ALA A 99 -11.13 0.83 -7.06
CA ALA A 99 -11.79 1.70 -8.01
C ALA A 99 -12.24 3.03 -7.36
N ALA A 100 -12.91 2.97 -6.21
CA ALA A 100 -13.32 4.16 -5.46
C ALA A 100 -12.12 5.02 -5.02
N LYS A 101 -11.02 4.38 -4.62
CA LYS A 101 -9.76 5.06 -4.30
C LYS A 101 -9.19 5.82 -5.50
N LEU A 102 -9.20 5.22 -6.70
CA LEU A 102 -8.74 5.90 -7.91
C LEU A 102 -9.61 7.11 -8.28
N GLU A 103 -10.92 7.06 -8.02
CA GLU A 103 -11.79 8.22 -8.23
C GLU A 103 -11.42 9.39 -7.30
N GLU A 104 -11.11 9.14 -6.03
CA GLU A 104 -10.62 10.17 -5.10
C GLU A 104 -9.27 10.76 -5.54
N VAL A 105 -8.36 9.93 -6.05
CA VAL A 105 -7.05 10.36 -6.58
C VAL A 105 -7.23 11.23 -7.83
N ARG A 106 -8.12 10.83 -8.75
CA ARG A 106 -8.45 11.58 -9.96
C ARG A 106 -9.13 12.91 -9.63
N ALA A 107 -10.09 12.91 -8.70
CA ALA A 107 -10.78 14.12 -8.26
C ALA A 107 -9.83 15.13 -7.59
N ALA A 108 -8.75 14.66 -6.96
CA ALA A 108 -7.70 15.49 -6.40
C ALA A 108 -6.66 15.98 -7.44
N GLY A 109 -6.79 15.60 -8.72
CA GLY A 109 -5.87 16.03 -9.79
C GLY A 109 -4.46 15.45 -9.66
N LEU A 110 -4.32 14.28 -9.02
CA LEU A 110 -3.01 13.65 -8.78
C LEU A 110 -2.59 12.75 -9.94
N ALA A 111 -1.30 12.53 -10.11
CA ALA A 111 -0.75 11.76 -11.24
C ALA A 111 -1.02 10.24 -11.13
N GLY A 112 -1.19 9.74 -9.92
CA GLY A 112 -1.34 8.31 -9.64
C GLY A 112 -1.35 8.02 -8.15
N ILE A 113 -1.20 6.73 -7.81
CA ILE A 113 -1.14 6.29 -6.42
C ILE A 113 -0.04 5.27 -6.21
N PHE A 114 0.72 5.47 -5.13
CA PHE A 114 1.72 4.54 -4.64
C PHE A 114 1.14 3.58 -3.61
N ALA A 115 1.80 2.46 -3.45
CA ALA A 115 1.69 1.52 -2.33
C ALA A 115 3.05 0.83 -2.16
N ASP A 116 3.27 0.14 -1.06
CA ASP A 116 4.33 -0.85 -0.94
C ASP A 116 3.75 -2.23 -0.64
N SER A 117 4.48 -3.27 -1.03
CA SER A 117 4.09 -4.64 -0.78
C SER A 117 5.32 -5.53 -0.64
N VAL A 118 5.21 -6.50 0.26
CA VAL A 118 6.22 -7.56 0.44
C VAL A 118 6.41 -8.32 -0.87
N TYR A 119 7.67 -8.55 -1.21
CA TYR A 119 8.10 -9.46 -2.26
C TYR A 119 8.46 -10.82 -1.64
N ALA A 120 7.69 -11.85 -1.96
CA ALA A 120 7.82 -13.18 -1.35
C ALA A 120 9.22 -13.81 -1.43
N GLY A 121 10.02 -13.44 -2.44
CA GLY A 121 11.41 -13.92 -2.58
C GLY A 121 12.40 -13.29 -1.61
N ARG A 122 12.04 -12.20 -0.93
CA ARG A 122 12.86 -11.55 0.12
C ARG A 122 12.26 -11.63 1.52
N GLN A 123 11.01 -12.09 1.62
CA GLN A 123 10.35 -12.36 2.90
C GLN A 123 11.01 -13.56 3.59
N ASP A 124 11.29 -13.44 4.88
CA ASP A 124 11.87 -14.54 5.65
C ASP A 124 10.86 -15.67 5.90
N ALA A 125 11.35 -16.79 6.44
CA ALA A 125 10.53 -17.97 6.64
C ALA A 125 9.49 -17.79 7.76
N GLU A 126 9.82 -17.04 8.82
CA GLU A 126 8.94 -16.83 9.97
C GLU A 126 7.75 -15.95 9.57
N ASP A 127 8.02 -14.84 8.88
CA ASP A 127 7.00 -13.94 8.34
C ASP A 127 6.10 -14.64 7.32
N ARG A 128 6.67 -15.49 6.45
CA ARG A 128 5.86 -16.29 5.51
C ARG A 128 4.92 -17.25 6.24
N GLU A 129 5.38 -17.87 7.32
CA GLU A 129 4.54 -18.78 8.12
C GLU A 129 3.44 -18.01 8.87
N ALA A 130 3.78 -16.87 9.48
CA ALA A 130 2.83 -16.00 10.14
C ALA A 130 1.77 -15.46 9.18
N GLU A 131 2.18 -15.00 8.00
CA GLU A 131 1.27 -14.54 6.95
C GLU A 131 0.32 -15.66 6.48
N ALA A 132 0.84 -16.86 6.27
CA ALA A 132 0.03 -18.02 5.89
C ALA A 132 -1.00 -18.40 6.97
N LYS A 133 -0.63 -18.33 8.27
CA LYS A 133 -1.56 -18.56 9.39
C LYS A 133 -2.69 -17.53 9.42
N ALA A 134 -2.40 -16.27 9.11
CA ALA A 134 -3.39 -15.22 8.94
C ALA A 134 -4.28 -15.41 7.69
N GLY A 135 -3.92 -16.33 6.79
CA GLY A 135 -4.64 -16.57 5.54
C GLY A 135 -4.32 -15.56 4.44
N SER A 136 -3.14 -14.93 4.51
CA SER A 136 -2.61 -14.04 3.47
C SER A 136 -1.41 -14.70 2.76
N SER A 137 -0.98 -14.11 1.64
CA SER A 137 0.24 -14.47 0.94
C SER A 137 0.75 -13.28 0.15
N ALA A 138 2.03 -12.93 0.31
CA ALA A 138 2.69 -11.90 -0.49
C ALA A 138 2.55 -12.16 -2.01
N VAL A 139 2.59 -13.42 -2.45
CA VAL A 139 2.39 -13.78 -3.87
C VAL A 139 0.97 -13.43 -4.33
N ALA A 140 -0.05 -13.86 -3.58
CA ALA A 140 -1.44 -13.59 -3.92
C ALA A 140 -1.75 -12.08 -3.87
N ARG A 141 -1.20 -11.39 -2.87
CA ARG A 141 -1.33 -9.94 -2.70
C ARG A 141 -0.76 -9.19 -3.90
N ARG A 142 0.46 -9.50 -4.34
CA ARG A 142 1.07 -8.86 -5.51
C ARG A 142 0.36 -9.19 -6.82
N ALA A 143 -0.17 -10.41 -6.97
CA ALA A 143 -1.02 -10.74 -8.12
C ALA A 143 -2.31 -9.90 -8.14
N ALA A 144 -2.96 -9.68 -6.99
CA ALA A 144 -4.12 -8.81 -6.90
C ALA A 144 -3.79 -7.34 -7.21
N LEU A 145 -2.70 -6.81 -6.63
CA LEU A 145 -2.22 -5.45 -6.89
C LEU A 145 -1.88 -5.24 -8.37
N HIS A 146 -1.25 -6.24 -9.01
CA HIS A 146 -1.00 -6.22 -10.45
C HIS A 146 -2.29 -6.17 -11.26
N ALA A 147 -3.28 -6.98 -10.92
CA ALA A 147 -4.58 -6.99 -11.59
C ALA A 147 -5.37 -5.68 -11.41
N TRP A 148 -5.07 -4.91 -10.36
CA TRP A 148 -5.62 -3.56 -10.15
C TRP A 148 -4.91 -2.48 -10.98
N GLY A 149 -3.76 -2.79 -11.57
CA GLY A 149 -2.97 -1.87 -12.40
C GLY A 149 -1.75 -1.27 -11.69
N LEU A 150 -1.45 -1.69 -10.46
CA LEU A 150 -0.17 -1.33 -9.85
C LEU A 150 0.99 -2.06 -10.55
N ARG A 151 2.13 -1.38 -10.57
CA ARG A 151 3.39 -1.84 -11.15
C ARG A 151 4.55 -1.56 -10.21
N THR A 152 5.56 -2.41 -10.21
CA THR A 152 6.76 -2.22 -9.40
C THR A 152 7.58 -1.07 -9.96
N VAL A 153 7.91 -0.09 -9.12
CA VAL A 153 8.87 0.97 -9.45
C VAL A 153 10.26 0.35 -9.44
N ASP A 154 10.99 0.48 -10.54
CA ASP A 154 12.32 -0.11 -10.71
C ASP A 154 13.39 0.68 -9.94
N ILE A 155 13.32 0.60 -8.60
CA ILE A 155 14.22 1.26 -7.66
C ILE A 155 14.44 0.39 -6.42
N PRO A 156 15.64 0.39 -5.80
CA PRO A 156 15.88 -0.27 -4.52
C PRO A 156 15.15 0.45 -3.38
N TYR A 157 13.89 0.07 -3.16
CA TYR A 157 13.05 0.65 -2.10
C TYR A 157 13.36 0.05 -0.74
N TRP A 158 13.58 0.91 0.25
CA TRP A 158 13.71 0.56 1.66
C TRP A 158 12.71 1.39 2.46
N GLN A 159 11.81 0.74 3.19
CA GLN A 159 10.94 1.45 4.11
C GLN A 159 11.73 1.76 5.39
N PRO A 160 11.88 3.02 5.79
CA PRO A 160 12.81 3.44 6.84
C PRO A 160 12.38 3.07 8.27
N VAL A 161 11.20 2.45 8.43
CA VAL A 161 10.61 2.02 9.70
C VAL A 161 10.04 0.62 9.55
N GLY A 162 9.99 -0.13 10.65
CA GLY A 162 9.35 -1.45 10.71
C GLY A 162 10.31 -2.65 10.62
N GLY A 163 11.61 -2.43 10.34
CA GLY A 163 12.57 -3.53 10.23
C GLY A 163 13.18 -3.97 11.56
N PRO A 164 13.90 -5.12 11.57
CA PRO A 164 14.56 -5.64 12.77
C PRO A 164 15.44 -4.59 13.44
N ASN A 165 15.36 -4.49 14.78
CA ASN A 165 16.07 -3.50 15.59
C ASN A 165 15.79 -2.03 15.22
N GLY A 166 14.64 -1.74 14.60
CA GLY A 166 14.28 -0.39 14.14
C GLY A 166 14.99 0.05 12.86
N GLY A 167 15.61 -0.90 12.14
CA GLY A 167 16.19 -0.69 10.81
C GLY A 167 15.14 -0.63 9.70
N PRO A 168 15.57 -0.50 8.43
CA PRO A 168 14.65 -0.47 7.31
C PRO A 168 14.12 -1.87 6.94
N LEU A 169 12.88 -1.93 6.45
CA LEU A 169 12.36 -3.09 5.74
C LEU A 169 12.88 -3.08 4.30
N THR A 170 13.42 -4.21 3.85
CA THR A 170 14.06 -4.38 2.52
C THR A 170 13.41 -5.49 1.69
N ASP A 171 12.44 -6.17 2.26
CA ASP A 171 11.59 -7.17 1.63
C ASP A 171 10.42 -6.56 0.86
N LEU A 172 10.15 -5.27 1.03
CA LEU A 172 9.15 -4.51 0.28
C LEU A 172 9.68 -4.08 -1.09
N ASP A 173 8.77 -3.96 -2.05
CA ASP A 173 8.95 -3.17 -3.27
C ASP A 173 7.97 -1.99 -3.26
N LEU A 174 8.42 -0.84 -3.78
CA LEU A 174 7.54 0.28 -4.06
C LEU A 174 6.73 0.00 -5.32
N LEU A 175 5.43 0.18 -5.24
CA LEU A 175 4.50 0.03 -6.34
C LEU A 175 3.84 1.37 -6.70
N TYR A 176 3.51 1.55 -7.97
CA TYR A 176 2.84 2.73 -8.48
C TYR A 176 1.81 2.37 -9.55
N GLN A 177 0.69 3.08 -9.53
CA GLN A 177 -0.29 3.07 -10.61
C GLN A 177 -0.45 4.48 -11.18
N PRO A 178 0.05 4.73 -12.40
CA PRO A 178 -0.19 5.98 -13.10
C PRO A 178 -1.65 6.08 -13.57
N LEU A 179 -2.25 7.27 -13.48
CA LEU A 179 -3.59 7.52 -14.04
C LEU A 179 -3.58 7.71 -15.55
N ASP A 180 -2.44 8.12 -16.13
CA ASP A 180 -2.26 8.35 -17.57
C ASP A 180 -1.85 7.07 -18.32
N GLY A 181 -1.63 5.96 -17.61
CA GLY A 181 -1.20 4.70 -18.19
C GLY A 181 0.28 4.64 -18.58
N SER A 182 1.11 5.60 -18.14
CA SER A 182 2.55 5.62 -18.40
C SER A 182 3.26 4.33 -17.93
N ASP A 183 4.31 3.94 -18.63
CA ASP A 183 5.18 2.81 -18.25
C ASP A 183 6.41 3.26 -17.42
N THR A 184 6.45 4.54 -17.04
CA THR A 184 7.52 5.15 -16.24
C THR A 184 6.96 6.10 -15.19
N VAL A 185 7.75 6.41 -14.17
CA VAL A 185 7.44 7.42 -13.15
C VAL A 185 8.64 8.35 -12.91
N PRO A 186 8.46 9.67 -12.84
CA PRO A 186 9.56 10.58 -12.51
C PRO A 186 10.10 10.34 -11.09
N LEU A 187 11.43 10.33 -10.95
CA LEU A 187 12.10 10.16 -9.66
C LEU A 187 11.64 11.24 -8.66
N ASP A 188 11.51 12.48 -9.11
CA ASP A 188 11.05 13.61 -8.28
C ASP A 188 9.65 13.37 -7.70
N LEU A 189 8.74 12.75 -8.46
CA LEU A 189 7.41 12.41 -7.97
C LEU A 189 7.49 11.34 -6.86
N VAL A 190 8.36 10.34 -7.04
CA VAL A 190 8.60 9.28 -6.06
C VAL A 190 9.14 9.85 -4.76
N THR A 191 10.23 10.61 -4.83
CA THR A 191 10.94 11.11 -3.64
C THR A 191 10.13 12.16 -2.89
N GLN A 192 9.45 13.07 -3.58
CA GLN A 192 8.57 14.05 -2.94
C GLN A 192 7.39 13.37 -2.24
N THR A 193 6.80 12.34 -2.84
CA THR A 193 5.68 11.61 -2.24
C THR A 193 6.13 10.86 -0.98
N LEU A 194 7.25 10.14 -1.05
CA LEU A 194 7.76 9.37 0.09
C LEU A 194 8.29 10.27 1.21
N GLN A 195 8.95 11.38 0.88
CA GLN A 195 9.34 12.37 1.89
C GLN A 195 8.12 12.90 2.64
N ALA A 196 7.03 13.23 1.93
CA ALA A 196 5.81 13.72 2.54
C ALA A 196 5.13 12.65 3.41
N TYR A 197 5.11 11.40 2.94
CA TYR A 197 4.55 10.28 3.68
C TYR A 197 5.35 9.97 4.97
N TRP A 198 6.68 9.85 4.86
CA TRP A 198 7.54 9.53 6.00
C TRP A 198 7.67 10.66 7.01
N LYS A 199 7.41 11.92 6.62
CA LYS A 199 7.47 13.08 7.52
C LYS A 199 6.63 12.90 8.79
N GLY A 200 5.47 12.26 8.70
CA GLY A 200 4.58 12.02 9.84
C GLY A 200 5.20 11.12 10.92
N TRP A 201 6.11 10.23 10.53
CA TRP A 201 6.70 9.20 11.39
C TRP A 201 8.13 9.55 11.81
N LEU A 202 8.91 10.12 10.87
CA LEU A 202 10.34 10.37 11.03
C LEU A 202 10.66 11.82 11.40
N GLY A 203 9.70 12.73 11.25
CA GLY A 203 9.95 14.16 11.25
C GLY A 203 10.63 14.64 9.95
N GLN A 204 10.66 15.97 9.76
CA GLN A 204 11.07 16.59 8.50
C GLN A 204 12.51 16.26 8.09
N LYS A 205 13.47 16.35 9.03
CA LYS A 205 14.89 16.17 8.71
C LYS A 205 15.19 14.75 8.24
N ARG A 206 14.77 13.74 9.01
CA ARG A 206 15.03 12.34 8.67
C ARG A 206 14.26 11.92 7.41
N ALA A 207 13.00 12.34 7.25
CA ALA A 207 12.26 12.05 6.01
C ALA A 207 12.96 12.60 4.74
N ALA A 208 13.54 13.79 4.81
CA ALA A 208 14.33 14.34 3.70
C ALA A 208 15.62 13.54 3.43
N GLN A 209 16.30 13.08 4.48
CA GLN A 209 17.47 12.22 4.35
C GLN A 209 17.15 10.88 3.70
N GLU A 210 16.05 10.23 4.12
CA GLU A 210 15.63 8.95 3.53
C GLU A 210 15.20 9.11 2.07
N ALA A 211 14.52 10.20 1.72
CA ALA A 211 14.12 10.49 0.35
C ALA A 211 15.35 10.78 -0.55
N GLN A 212 16.36 11.49 -0.03
CA GLN A 212 17.62 11.67 -0.72
C GLN A 212 18.36 10.34 -0.89
N ALA A 213 18.44 9.52 0.15
CA ALA A 213 19.09 8.22 0.07
C ALA A 213 18.38 7.27 -0.92
N LEU A 214 17.07 7.42 -1.11
CA LEU A 214 16.33 6.73 -2.18
C LEU A 214 16.72 7.28 -3.56
N ALA A 215 16.80 8.61 -3.74
CA ALA A 215 17.27 9.22 -4.99
C ALA A 215 18.67 8.74 -5.37
N ASP A 216 19.58 8.64 -4.40
CA ASP A 216 20.96 8.20 -4.62
C ASP A 216 21.05 6.73 -5.10
N ARG A 217 19.99 5.94 -4.92
CA ARG A 217 19.89 4.54 -5.41
C ARG A 217 19.20 4.42 -6.76
N ALA A 218 18.65 5.51 -7.29
CA ALA A 218 17.96 5.51 -8.58
C ALA A 218 18.95 5.49 -9.75
N ASP A 219 18.59 4.79 -10.83
CA ASP A 219 19.34 4.82 -12.09
C ASP A 219 18.67 5.79 -13.09
N GLY A 220 18.76 7.08 -12.79
CA GLY A 220 18.24 8.17 -13.63
C GLY A 220 16.98 8.88 -13.10
N GLU A 221 16.54 9.91 -13.83
CA GLU A 221 15.43 10.79 -13.43
C GLU A 221 14.04 10.21 -13.72
N SER A 222 13.97 9.12 -14.49
CA SER A 222 12.72 8.44 -14.88
C SER A 222 12.86 6.95 -14.65
N LEU A 223 12.04 6.41 -13.76
CA LEU A 223 12.10 5.01 -13.33
C LEU A 223 11.09 4.17 -14.12
N ARG A 224 11.48 2.96 -14.51
CA ARG A 224 10.59 2.02 -15.21
C ARG A 224 9.52 1.46 -14.26
N LEU A 225 8.37 1.12 -14.82
CA LEU A 225 7.29 0.43 -14.12
C LEU A 225 7.19 -1.02 -14.62
N LEU A 226 7.69 -1.95 -13.82
CA LEU A 226 7.69 -3.40 -14.08
C LEU A 226 6.35 -4.02 -13.65
N PRO A 227 5.99 -5.23 -14.11
CA PRO A 227 4.84 -5.94 -13.56
C PRO A 227 4.92 -6.01 -12.02
N ALA A 228 3.82 -5.76 -11.30
CA ALA A 228 3.83 -5.79 -9.83
C ALA A 228 4.10 -7.19 -9.24
N THR A 229 4.10 -8.23 -10.09
CA THR A 229 4.55 -9.59 -9.78
C THR A 229 6.07 -9.77 -9.90
N GLU A 230 6.81 -8.77 -10.36
CA GLU A 230 8.27 -8.73 -10.42
C GLU A 230 8.83 -7.79 -9.34
N THR A 231 10.13 -7.90 -9.08
CA THR A 231 10.88 -6.98 -8.21
C THR A 231 11.79 -6.07 -9.03
N SER A 232 12.33 -5.02 -8.42
CA SER A 232 13.29 -4.14 -9.10
C SER A 232 14.50 -4.92 -9.62
N SER A 233 15.05 -4.44 -10.74
CA SER A 233 16.24 -4.99 -11.40
C SER A 233 17.40 -5.21 -10.43
N TYR A 234 17.66 -4.24 -9.56
CA TYR A 234 18.67 -4.32 -8.49
C TYR A 234 18.60 -5.61 -7.66
N TRP A 235 17.40 -6.04 -7.25
CA TRP A 235 17.24 -7.25 -6.45
C TRP A 235 17.35 -8.52 -7.29
N ARG A 236 16.94 -8.50 -8.56
CA ARG A 236 17.09 -9.65 -9.47
C ARG A 236 18.57 -9.97 -9.70
N GLU A 237 19.36 -8.95 -10.03
CA GLU A 237 20.80 -9.10 -10.26
C GLU A 237 21.53 -9.66 -9.02
N ARG A 238 21.12 -9.25 -7.82
CA ARG A 238 21.68 -9.77 -6.56
C ARG A 238 21.21 -11.18 -6.20
N GLY A 239 19.99 -11.56 -6.59
CA GLY A 239 19.46 -12.91 -6.41
C GLY A 239 20.16 -13.94 -7.29
N GLU A 240 20.48 -13.57 -8.53
CA GLU A 240 21.24 -14.42 -9.47
C GLU A 240 22.71 -14.61 -9.04
N SER A 241 23.24 -13.72 -8.19
CA SER A 241 24.62 -13.75 -7.70
C SER A 241 24.89 -14.84 -6.64
N HIS A 242 23.88 -15.54 -6.13
CA HIS A 242 24.04 -16.60 -5.10
C HIS A 242 23.98 -18.03 -5.67
N ASP A 243 23.76 -18.19 -6.98
CA ASP A 243 23.71 -19.48 -7.67
C ASP A 243 24.86 -19.68 -8.69
N SER A 244 25.95 -18.90 -8.59
CA SER A 244 27.15 -19.00 -9.45
C SER A 244 28.39 -19.48 -8.69
#